data_AF-A0A7K0RE58-F1
#
_entry.id   AF-A0A7K0RE58-F1
#
_cell.length_a   1.000
_cell.length_b   1.000
_cell.length_c   1.000
_cell.angle_alpha   90.00
_cell.angle_beta   90.00
_cell.angle_gamma   90.00
#
_symmetry.space_group_name_H-M   'P 1'
#
loop_
_entity.id
_entity.type
_entity.pdbx_description
1 polymer ?
#
loop_
_entity_poly.entity_id
_entity_poly.type
_entity_poly.pdbx_seq_one_letter_code
_entity_poly.pdbx_strand_id
1 'polypeptide(L)' 'METEIGRGKRARRAYAFDDIAVVPSRRTRDPRDVSTVWTIDAYQFEIPVLAAPMDSVVSP' A
#
# COMPACT_ATOMS: atom_id res chain seq x y z
N MET A 1 -4.38 -14.69 14.42
CA MET A 1 -4.91 -14.39 15.77
C MET A 1 -6.36 -14.00 15.59
N GLU A 2 -7.28 -14.90 15.94
CA GLU A 2 -8.71 -14.60 16.01
C GLU A 2 -9.11 -14.51 17.47
N THR A 3 -9.93 -13.51 17.79
CA THR A 3 -10.40 -13.25 19.15
C THR A 3 -11.91 -13.40 19.18
N GLU A 4 -12.42 -14.11 20.18
CA GLU A 4 -13.85 -14.18 20.44
C GLU A 4 -14.32 -12.85 21.01
N ILE A 5 -15.30 -12.23 20.33
CA ILE A 5 -15.92 -10.96 20.75
C ILE A 5 -17.30 -11.20 21.38
N GLY A 6 -17.80 -12.43 21.30
CA GLY A 6 -19.06 -12.89 21.85
C GLY A 6 -19.37 -14.30 21.34
N ARG A 7 -20.37 -14.96 21.93
CA ARG A 7 -20.70 -16.35 21.61
C ARG A 7 -20.95 -16.52 20.11
N GLY A 8 -20.11 -17.34 19.46
CA GLY A 8 -20.21 -17.59 18.02
C GLY A 8 -19.79 -16.41 17.13
N LYS A 9 -19.23 -15.34 17.70
CA LYS A 9 -18.71 -14.17 16.97
C LYS A 9 -17.21 -14.07 17.17
N ARG A 10 -16.47 -14.14 16.06
CA ARG A 10 -15.01 -14.00 16.04
C ARG A 10 -14.63 -12.80 15.20
N ALA A 11 -13.58 -12.12 15.62
CA ALA A 11 -12.95 -11.05 14.86
C ALA A 11 -11.51 -11.41 14.52
N ARG A 12 -11.08 -10.98 13.34
CA ARG A 12 -9.67 -11.02 12.95
C ARG A 12 -9.03 -9.69 13.33
N ARG A 13 -7.85 -9.75 13.95
CA ARG A 13 -7.04 -8.55 14.17
C ARG A 13 -6.64 -7.95 12.81
N ALA A 14 -6.91 -6.67 12.64
CA ALA A 14 -6.47 -5.88 11.50
C ALA A 14 -5.52 -4.77 12.00
N TYR A 15 -4.79 -4.18 11.07
CA TYR A 15 -3.85 -3.10 11.33
C TYR A 15 -4.07 -2.02 10.26
N ALA A 16 -4.08 -0.77 10.68
CA ALA A 16 -4.04 0.38 9.80
C ALA A 16 -2.57 0.78 9.52
N PHE A 17 -2.35 1.75 8.63
CA PHE A 17 -1.00 2.18 8.27
C PHE A 17 -0.24 2.85 9.43
N ASP A 18 -0.96 3.47 10.37
CA ASP A 18 -0.43 4.08 11.59
C ASP A 18 -0.06 3.05 12.66
N ASP A 19 -0.55 1.81 12.56
CA ASP A 19 -0.18 0.71 13.47
C ASP A 19 1.18 0.07 13.12
N ILE A 20 1.74 0.34 11.93
CA ILE A 20 2.91 -0.37 11.40
C ILE A 20 3.98 0.57 10.83
N ALA A 21 5.22 0.08 10.81
CA ALA A 21 6.34 0.78 10.18
C ALA A 21 7.27 -0.20 9.45
N VAL A 22 7.93 0.28 8.40
CA VAL A 22 8.97 -0.48 7.69
C VAL A 22 10.29 -0.37 8.45
N VAL A 23 10.90 -1.51 8.78
CA VAL A 23 12.17 -1.57 9.54
C VAL A 23 13.34 -1.89 8.59
N PRO A 24 14.42 -1.09 8.57
CA PRO A 24 15.63 -1.42 7.81
C PRO A 24 16.27 -2.72 8.32
N SER A 25 16.68 -3.62 7.42
CA SER A 25 17.20 -4.94 7.81
C SER A 25 18.60 -5.30 7.29
N ARG A 26 19.08 -4.71 6.19
CA ARG A 26 20.36 -5.13 5.55
C ARG A 26 21.31 -3.98 5.17
N ARG A 27 20.94 -3.22 4.15
CA ARG A 27 21.78 -2.18 3.52
C ARG A 27 20.89 -1.05 3.03
N THR A 28 21.39 0.17 3.15
CA THR A 28 20.79 1.35 2.56
C THR A 28 21.22 1.47 1.11
N ARG A 29 20.30 1.88 0.24
CA ARG A 29 20.54 2.16 -1.19
C ARG A 29 20.35 3.66 -1.41
N ASP A 30 21.10 4.25 -2.33
CA ASP A 30 20.82 5.63 -2.76
C ASP A 30 19.40 5.66 -3.36
N PRO A 31 18.51 6.58 -2.97
CA PRO A 31 17.17 6.66 -3.53
C PRO A 31 17.14 6.81 -5.06
N ARG A 32 18.19 7.39 -5.65
CA ARG A 32 18.32 7.56 -7.11
C ARG A 32 18.61 6.25 -7.84
N ASP A 33 19.07 5.22 -7.11
CA ASP A 33 19.30 3.88 -7.65
C ASP A 33 18.04 2.99 -7.56
N VAL A 34 16.90 3.52 -7.07
CA VAL A 34 15.65 2.78 -6.90
C VAL A 34 14.69 3.15 -8.04
N SER A 35 14.27 2.15 -8.81
CA SER A 35 13.24 2.34 -9.85
C SER A 35 11.85 2.40 -9.22
N THR A 36 11.07 3.39 -9.62
CA THR A 36 9.64 3.51 -9.33
C THR A 36 8.75 3.09 -10.51
N VAL A 37 9.35 2.59 -11.60
CA VAL A 37 8.60 2.18 -12.80
C VAL A 37 7.63 1.05 -12.44
N TRP A 38 6.39 1.21 -12.87
CA TRP A 38 5.32 0.25 -12.63
C TRP A 38 4.70 -0.20 -13.96
N THR A 39 4.62 -1.51 -14.15
CA THR A 39 4.01 -2.13 -15.32
C THR A 39 2.70 -2.80 -14.91
N ILE A 40 1.61 -2.49 -15.63
CA ILE A 40 0.32 -3.14 -15.49
C ILE A 40 -0.12 -3.56 -16.88
N ASP A 41 -0.23 -4.87 -17.10
CA ASP A 41 -0.61 -5.43 -18.40
C ASP A 41 0.28 -4.84 -19.53
N ALA A 42 -0.31 -4.20 -20.55
CA ALA A 42 0.42 -3.58 -21.65
C ALA A 42 0.95 -2.16 -21.36
N TYR A 43 0.72 -1.60 -20.17
CA TYR A 43 1.04 -0.21 -19.84
C TYR A 43 2.25 -0.10 -18.90
N GLN A 44 3.07 0.92 -19.12
CA GLN A 44 4.20 1.26 -18.26
C GLN A 44 4.06 2.71 -17.76
N PHE A 45 4.20 2.88 -16.45
CA PHE A 45 4.13 4.15 -15.74
C PHE A 45 5.47 4.44 -15.05
N GLU A 46 5.88 5.71 -14.99
CA GLU A 46 7.13 6.11 -14.34
C GLU A 46 7.06 6.03 -12.80
N ILE A 47 5.86 6.19 -12.24
CA ILE A 47 5.58 6.10 -10.80
C ILE A 47 4.35 5.23 -10.52
N PRO A 48 4.27 4.52 -9.39
CA PRO A 48 3.18 3.62 -9.07
C PRO A 48 2.01 4.36 -8.40
N VAL A 49 1.51 5.41 -9.05
CA VAL A 49 0.45 6.28 -8.50
C VAL A 49 -0.66 6.44 -9.52
N LEU A 50 -1.91 6.22 -9.11
CA LEU A 50 -3.11 6.46 -9.90
C LEU A 50 -3.96 7.53 -9.22
N ALA A 51 -4.49 8.46 -10.02
CA ALA A 51 -5.50 9.39 -9.56
C ALA A 51 -6.81 8.63 -9.29
N ALA A 52 -7.48 8.95 -8.18
CA ALA A 52 -8.80 8.43 -7.93
C ALA A 52 -9.78 8.98 -9.00
N PRO A 53 -10.68 8.16 -9.55
CA PRO A 53 -11.62 8.59 -10.59
C PRO A 53 -12.78 9.39 -9.97
N MET A 54 -12.46 10.56 -9.43
CA MET A 54 -13.40 11.48 -8.78
C MET A 54 -13.38 12.82 -9.52
N ASP A 55 -14.55 13.43 -9.67
CA ASP A 55 -14.75 14.74 -10.34
C ASP A 55 -13.98 15.89 -9.67
N SER A 56 -13.79 15.79 -8.36
CA SER A 56 -12.96 16.69 -7.56
C SER A 56 -11.45 16.51 -7.74
N VAL A 57 -11.01 15.44 -8.40
CA VAL A 57 -9.58 15.08 -8.55
C VAL A 57 -9.12 15.15 -10.00
N VAL A 58 -9.95 14.71 -10.95
CA VAL A 58 -9.59 14.64 -12.37
C VAL A 58 -10.59 15.43 -13.19
N SER A 59 -10.08 16.31 -14.06
CA SER A 59 -10.86 17.01 -15.07
C SER A 59 -10.57 16.43 -16.47
N PRO A 60 -11.50 16.56 -17.44
CA PRO A 60 -11.32 16.10 -18.81
C PRO A 60 -10.09 16.69 -19.53
#